data_AF-A0A1G8EC54-F1
#
_entry.id   AF-A0A1G8EC54-F1
#
_cell.length_a   1.000
_cell.length_b   1.000
_cell.length_c   1.000
_cell.angle_alpha   90.00
_cell.angle_beta   90.00
_cell.angle_gamma   90.00
#
_symmetry.space_group_name_H-M   'P 1'
#
loop_
_entity.id
_entity.type
_entity.pdbx_description
1 polymer ?
#
loop_
_entity_poly.entity_id
_entity_poly.type
_entity_poly.pdbx_seq_one_letter_code
_entity_poly.pdbx_strand_id
1 'polypeptide(L)' 'MTGKTLRVTDVRSGAEIGTMTLDEDGEWQFTGEADQLVASRLERGWSNDRIWRSYDGWSNGYIKVASA' A
#
# COMPACT_ATOMS: atom_id res chain seq x y z
N MET A 1 -11.21 14.99 -2.66
CA MET A 1 -10.12 14.70 -1.69
C MET A 1 -9.10 13.96 -2.50
N THR A 2 -7.96 14.56 -2.85
CA THR A 2 -7.04 13.95 -3.81
C THR A 2 -6.67 12.52 -3.41
N GLY A 3 -6.90 11.57 -4.32
CA GLY A 3 -6.53 10.16 -4.14
C GLY A 3 -5.08 10.03 -3.68
N LYS A 4 -4.83 9.11 -2.75
CA LYS A 4 -3.51 8.94 -2.13
C LYS A 4 -2.85 7.68 -2.67
N THR A 5 -1.57 7.75 -3.02
CA THR A 5 -0.82 6.61 -3.58
C THR A 5 0.42 6.27 -2.74
N LEU A 6 0.62 4.99 -2.44
CA LEU A 6 1.85 4.45 -1.88
C LEU A 6 2.59 3.63 -2.94
N ARG A 7 3.92 3.78 -2.98
CA ARG A 7 4.84 2.94 -3.75
C ARG A 7 5.35 1.79 -2.90
N VAL A 8 5.36 0.60 -3.48
CA VAL A 8 5.92 -0.62 -2.86
C VAL A 8 7.20 -0.98 -3.58
N THR A 9 8.28 -1.10 -2.83
CA THR A 9 9.61 -1.45 -3.35
C THR A 9 10.16 -2.68 -2.66
N ASP A 10 10.81 -3.55 -3.44
CA ASP A 10 11.64 -4.63 -2.90
C ASP A 10 12.94 -4.02 -2.35
N VAL A 11 13.26 -4.29 -1.08
CA VAL A 11 14.39 -3.68 -0.37
C VAL A 11 15.73 -4.21 -0.88
N ARG A 12 15.76 -5.44 -1.41
CA ARG A 12 17.01 -6.10 -1.83
C ARG A 12 17.49 -5.60 -3.19
N SER A 13 16.55 -5.42 -4.11
CA SER A 13 16.79 -4.98 -5.48
C SER A 13 16.60 -3.47 -5.65
N GLY A 14 15.83 -2.83 -4.78
CA GLY A 14 15.41 -1.43 -4.92
C GLY A 14 14.34 -1.22 -6.00
N ALA A 15 13.86 -2.29 -6.65
CA ALA A 15 12.86 -2.19 -7.71
C ALA A 15 11.48 -1.88 -7.14
N GLU A 16 10.71 -1.04 -7.85
CA GLU A 16 9.28 -0.89 -7.61
C GLU A 16 8.57 -2.17 -8.06
N ILE A 17 7.79 -2.76 -7.15
CA ILE A 17 7.02 -4.00 -7.39
C ILE A 17 5.52 -3.75 -7.49
N GLY A 18 5.08 -2.51 -7.22
CA GLY A 18 3.70 -2.11 -7.38
C GLY A 18 3.34 -0.80 -6.67
N THR A 19 2.09 -0.39 -6.85
CA THR A 19 1.48 0.76 -6.19
C THR A 19 0.14 0.37 -5.58
N MET A 20 -0.22 1.03 -4.48
CA MET A 20 -1.57 0.98 -3.91
C MET A 20 -2.13 2.39 -3.80
N THR A 21 -3.33 2.59 -4.32
CA THR A 21 -4.01 3.89 -4.34
C THR A 21 -5.34 3.76 -3.62
N LEU A 22 -5.60 4.65 -2.66
CA LEU A 22 -6.93 4.86 -2.09
C LEU A 22 -7.55 6.05 -2.81
N ASP A 23 -8.56 5.79 -3.64
CA ASP A 23 -9.22 6.83 -4.42
C ASP A 23 -10.20 7.68 -3.58
N GLU A 24 -10.85 8.64 -4.24
CA GLU A 24 -11.74 9.59 -3.55
C GLU A 24 -13.04 8.94 -3.05
N ASP A 25 -13.45 7.84 -3.66
CA ASP A 25 -14.62 7.05 -3.28
C ASP A 25 -14.29 6.05 -2.16
N GLY A 26 -13.02 5.96 -1.78
CA GLY A 26 -12.52 5.07 -0.75
C GLY A 26 -12.32 3.65 -1.25
N GLU A 27 -12.22 3.44 -2.56
CA GLU A 27 -11.87 2.16 -3.14
C GLU A 27 -10.35 2.05 -3.28
N TRP A 28 -9.84 0.83 -3.09
CA TRP A 28 -8.42 0.54 -3.30
C TRP A 28 -8.17 0.08 -4.72
N GLN A 29 -7.17 0.68 -5.36
CA GLN A 29 -6.64 0.28 -6.66
C GLN A 29 -5.19 -0.17 -6.50
N PHE A 30 -4.79 -1.18 -7.29
CA PHE A 30 -3.47 -1.80 -7.16
C PHE A 30 -2.81 -2.01 -8.52
N THR A 31 -1.48 -2.01 -8.50
CA THR A 31 -0.66 -2.53 -9.60
C THR A 31 0.37 -3.52 -9.04
N GLY A 32 0.78 -4.47 -9.89
CA GLY A 32 1.81 -5.45 -9.53
C GLY A 32 1.41 -6.32 -8.34
N GLU A 33 2.33 -6.49 -7.39
CA GLU A 33 2.17 -7.38 -6.22
C GLU A 33 1.66 -6.65 -4.95
N ALA A 34 1.23 -5.39 -5.08
CA ALA A 34 0.83 -4.57 -3.93
C ALA A 34 -0.54 -4.96 -3.33
N ASP A 35 -1.37 -5.68 -4.07
CA ASP A 35 -2.72 -6.10 -3.69
C ASP A 35 -2.74 -7.02 -2.45
N GLN A 36 -1.78 -7.95 -2.37
CA GLN A 36 -1.67 -8.92 -1.28
C GLN A 36 -1.46 -8.26 0.10
N LEU A 37 -0.84 -7.08 0.11
CA LEU A 37 -0.60 -6.33 1.34
C LEU A 37 -1.92 -5.86 1.95
N VAL A 38 -2.75 -5.18 1.16
CA VAL A 38 -3.99 -4.56 1.65
C VAL A 38 -5.10 -5.58 1.88
N ALA A 39 -5.25 -6.58 1.00
CA ALA A 39 -6.34 -7.57 1.06
C ALA A 39 -6.47 -8.22 2.45
N SER A 40 -5.35 -8.68 3.01
CA SER A 40 -5.32 -9.34 4.31
C SER A 40 -5.67 -8.42 5.50
N ARG A 41 -5.65 -7.09 5.34
CA ARG A 41 -6.08 -6.14 6.40
C ARG A 41 -7.56 -5.82 6.27
N LEU A 42 -8.06 -5.73 5.04
CA LEU A 42 -9.50 -5.62 4.79
C LEU A 42 -10.26 -6.81 5.39
N GLU A 43 -9.75 -8.03 5.22
CA GLU A 43 -10.32 -9.25 5.83
C GLU A 43 -10.34 -9.21 7.37
N ARG A 44 -9.42 -8.46 7.98
CA ARG A 44 -9.37 -8.23 9.43
C ARG A 44 -10.30 -7.10 9.90
N GLY A 45 -11.10 -6.52 9.00
CA GLY A 45 -12.02 -5.43 9.29
C GLY A 45 -11.34 -4.09 9.57
N TRP A 46 -10.11 -3.88 9.09
CA TRP A 46 -9.45 -2.57 9.24
C TRP A 46 -10.07 -1.56 8.27
N SER A 47 -10.23 -0.31 8.71
CA SER A 47 -10.65 0.79 7.85
C SER A 47 -9.54 1.19 6.87
N ASN A 48 -9.92 1.75 5.72
CA ASN A 48 -8.96 2.18 4.69
C ASN A 48 -7.93 3.18 5.22
N ASP A 49 -8.33 4.17 6.02
CA ASP A 49 -7.40 5.13 6.66
C ASP A 49 -6.41 4.43 7.61
N ARG A 50 -6.88 3.43 8.36
CA ARG A 50 -6.00 2.65 9.25
C ARG A 50 -4.98 1.84 8.45
N ILE A 51 -5.41 1.20 7.36
CA ILE A 51 -4.54 0.44 6.47
C ILE A 51 -3.48 1.38 5.87
N TRP A 52 -3.92 2.52 5.33
CA TRP A 52 -3.04 3.55 4.78
C TRP A 52 -1.93 3.94 5.77
N ARG A 53 -2.30 4.37 6.98
CA ARG A 53 -1.35 4.79 8.01
C ARG A 53 -0.41 3.68 8.47
N SER A 54 -0.84 2.43 8.38
CA SER A 54 0.01 1.29 8.74
C SER A 54 1.11 1.00 7.70
N TYR A 55 0.91 1.44 6.46
CA TYR A 55 1.82 1.21 5.34
C TYR A 55 2.66 2.42 4.97
N ASP A 56 2.19 3.64 5.22
CA ASP A 56 2.97 4.84 4.95
C ASP A 56 4.23 4.89 5.83
N GLY A 57 5.40 4.87 5.19
CA GLY A 57 6.71 4.81 5.85
C GLY A 57 7.07 3.44 6.42
N TRP A 58 6.32 2.38 6.10
CA TRP A 58 6.52 1.04 6.64
C TRP A 58 7.64 0.26 5.92
N SER A 59 8.35 -0.59 6.66
CA SER A 59 9.25 -1.60 6.11
C SER A 59 9.36 -2.82 7.02
N ASN A 60 9.57 -3.99 6.44
CA ASN A 60 9.83 -5.24 7.16
C ASN A 60 11.19 -5.89 6.81
N GLY A 61 12.08 -5.15 6.12
CA GLY A 61 13.38 -5.67 5.66
C GLY A 61 13.35 -6.44 4.33
N TYR A 62 12.17 -6.75 3.80
CA TYR A 62 11.99 -7.33 2.45
C TYR A 62 11.33 -6.32 1.52
N ILE A 63 10.35 -5.59 2.02
CA ILE A 63 9.64 -4.55 1.28
C ILE A 63 9.67 -3.23 2.06
N LYS A 64 9.57 -2.15 1.31
CA LYS A 64 9.43 -0.78 1.81
C LYS A 64 8.25 -0.12 1.11
N VAL A 65 7.40 0.52 1.90
CA VAL A 65 6.23 1.24 1.42
C VAL A 65 6.33 2.70 1.86
N ALA A 66 6.08 3.61 0.93
CA ALA A 66 6.14 5.05 1.19
C ALA A 66 5.15 5.80 0.30
N SER A 67 4.68 6.96 0.78
CA SER A 67 3.95 7.92 -0.05
C SER A 67 4.70 8.21 -1.35
N ALA A 68 4.02 8.04 -2.48
CA ALA A 68 4.54 8.29 -3.81
C ALA A 68 4.75 9.78 -4.12
#